data_AF-A0A0A7G084-F1
#
_entry.id   AF-A0A0A7G084-F1
#
_cell.length_a   1.000
_cell.length_b   1.000
_cell.length_c   1.000
_cell.angle_alpha   90.00
_cell.angle_beta   90.00
_cell.angle_gamma   90.00
#
_symmetry.space_group_name_H-M   'P 1'
#
loop_
_entity.id
_entity.type
_entity.pdbx_description
1 polymer ?
#
loop_
_entity_poly.entity_id
_entity_poly.type
_entity_poly.pdbx_seq_one_letter_code
_entity_poly.pdbx_strand_id
1 'polypeptide(L)' 'MKYKIWFSKYISDRLSDVLSSRVVIADSKEEAIKKIKAITNVNYIISIDGF' A
#
# COMPACT_ATOMS: atom_id res chain seq x y z
N MET A 1 2.29 -1.10 -15.70
CA MET A 1 1.38 -2.18 -15.22
C MET A 1 0.51 -1.65 -14.07
N LYS A 2 -0.65 -2.25 -13.79
CA LYS A 2 -1.47 -1.88 -12.62
C LYS A 2 -1.24 -2.88 -11.49
N TYR A 3 -1.08 -2.37 -10.27
CA TYR A 3 -0.89 -3.18 -9.08
C TYR A 3 -1.92 -2.79 -8.03
N LYS A 4 -2.64 -3.76 -7.48
CA LYS A 4 -3.48 -3.59 -6.29
C LYS A 4 -2.63 -3.95 -5.08
N ILE A 5 -2.41 -2.98 -4.22
CA ILE A 5 -1.59 -3.14 -3.02
C ILE A 5 -2.51 -3.13 -1.81
N TRP A 6 -2.46 -4.21 -1.03
CA TRP A 6 -3.10 -4.30 0.28
C TRP A 6 -2.09 -3.94 1.35
N PHE A 7 -2.45 -3.03 2.25
CA PHE A 7 -1.56 -2.55 3.28
C PHE A 7 -2.35 -2.12 4.51
N SER A 8 -1.67 -2.03 5.65
CA SER A 8 -2.26 -1.42 6.83
C SER A 8 -1.59 -0.12 7.20
N LYS A 9 -2.41 0.80 7.65
CA LYS A 9 -2.00 2.11 8.16
C LYS A 9 -2.47 2.25 9.60
N TYR A 10 -1.57 2.75 10.46
CA TYR A 10 -1.98 3.24 11.77
C TYR A 10 -2.74 4.55 11.57
N ILE A 11 -3.94 4.64 12.12
CA ILE A 11 -4.61 5.91 12.30
C ILE A 11 -4.10 6.42 13.64
N SER A 12 -3.24 7.45 13.65
CA SER A 12 -2.56 7.95 14.86
C SER A 12 -3.48 8.28 16.04
N ASP A 13 -4.78 8.41 15.82
CA ASP A 13 -5.80 8.72 16.85
C ASP A 13 -6.51 7.50 17.46
N ARG A 14 -6.38 6.30 16.89
CA ARG A 14 -6.97 5.08 17.43
C ARG A 14 -5.96 3.97 17.23
N LEU A 15 -5.58 3.26 18.29
CA LEU A 15 -4.77 2.03 18.30
C LEU A 15 -5.44 0.90 17.49
N SER A 16 -5.78 1.16 16.24
CA SER A 16 -6.56 0.33 15.35
C SER A 16 -5.89 0.38 13.99
N ASP A 17 -5.32 -0.76 13.61
CA ASP A 17 -4.80 -0.98 12.27
C ASP A 17 -5.98 -1.03 11.30
N VAL A 18 -5.93 -0.22 10.24
CA VAL A 18 -6.95 -0.24 9.20
C VAL A 18 -6.37 -0.84 7.93
N LEU A 19 -6.87 -2.02 7.60
CA LEU A 19 -6.65 -2.69 6.33
C LEU A 19 -7.22 -1.84 5.19
N SER A 20 -6.34 -1.38 4.32
CA SER A 20 -6.66 -0.57 3.15
C SER A 20 -6.09 -1.22 1.90
N SER A 21 -6.76 -1.04 0.76
CA SER A 21 -6.17 -1.36 -0.54
C SER A 21 -6.14 -0.16 -1.45
N ARG A 22 -5.14 -0.09 -2.31
CA ARG A 22 -5.00 1.00 -3.29
C ARG A 22 -4.39 0.47 -4.57
N VAL A 23 -4.89 0.98 -5.69
CA VAL A 23 -4.36 0.65 -7.01
C VAL A 23 -3.31 1.68 -7.40
N VAL A 24 -2.16 1.20 -7.85
CA VAL A 24 -1.01 2.00 -8.27
C VAL A 24 -0.63 1.61 -9.68
N ILE A 25 -0.31 2.60 -10.51
CA ILE A 25 0.29 2.37 -11.81
C ILE A 25 1.81 2.51 -11.66
N ALA A 26 2.54 1.46 -11.99
CA ALA A 26 3.99 1.39 -11.90
C ALA A 26 4.55 0.44 -12.96
N ASP A 27 5.83 0.58 -13.29
CA ASP A 27 6.49 -0.29 -14.26
C ASP A 27 6.94 -1.61 -13.64
N SER A 28 7.13 -1.63 -12.31
CA SER A 28 7.48 -2.81 -11.54
C SER A 28 6.80 -2.87 -10.17
N LYS A 29 6.81 -4.06 -9.55
CA LYS A 29 6.32 -4.26 -8.17
C LYS A 29 7.09 -3.39 -7.17
N GLU A 30 8.41 -3.26 -7.32
CA GLU A 30 9.25 -2.45 -6.43
C GLU A 30 8.91 -0.97 -6.51
N GLU A 31 8.65 -0.46 -7.71
CA GLU A 31 8.24 0.92 -7.89
C GLU A 31 6.85 1.18 -7.30
N ALA A 32 5.93 0.21 -7.42
CA ALA A 32 4.61 0.25 -6.81
C ALA A 32 4.70 0.34 -5.26
N ILE A 33 5.62 -0.42 -4.65
CA ILE A 33 5.91 -0.36 -3.20
C ILE A 33 6.43 1.02 -2.80
N LYS A 34 7.41 1.56 -3.53
CA LYS A 34 7.98 2.89 -3.24
C LYS A 34 6.90 3.97 -3.30
N LYS A 35 6.04 3.92 -4.32
CA LYS A 35 4.90 4.85 -4.45
C LYS A 35 3.94 4.74 -3.27
N ILE A 36 3.58 3.53 -2.82
CA ILE A 36 2.63 3.39 -1.70
C ILE A 36 3.20 3.87 -0.37
N LYS A 37 4.48 3.59 -0.11
CA LYS A 37 5.19 4.10 1.07
C LYS A 37 5.32 5.62 1.08
N ALA A 38 5.41 6.24 -0.10
CA ALA A 38 5.49 7.70 -0.21
C ALA A 38 4.14 8.40 0.01
N ILE A 39 3.03 7.80 -0.43
CA ILE A 39 1.69 8.44 -0.38
C ILE A 39 1.03 8.23 0.98
N THR A 40 1.34 7.14 1.68
CA THR A 40 0.66 6.76 2.92
C THR A 40 1.71 6.35 3.94
N ASN A 41 1.55 6.76 5.20
CA ASN A 41 2.32 6.21 6.32
C ASN A 41 1.89 4.75 6.56
N VAL A 42 2.35 3.88 5.65
CA VAL A 42 2.08 2.45 5.67
C VAL A 42 3.08 1.80 6.60
N ASN A 43 2.61 1.03 7.57
CA ASN A 43 3.50 0.25 8.43
C ASN A 43 3.94 -1.04 7.73
N TYR A 44 3.00 -1.73 7.10
CA TYR A 44 3.24 -3.01 6.44
C TYR A 44 2.42 -3.17 5.17
N ILE A 45 3.05 -3.77 4.17
CA ILE A 45 2.41 -4.24 2.95
C ILE A 45 2.07 -5.71 3.14
N ILE A 46 0.82 -6.07 2.82
CA ILE A 46 0.26 -7.40 3.04
C ILE A 46 0.35 -8.22 1.75
N SER A 47 -0.11 -7.65 0.64
CA SER A 47 -0.01 -8.30 -0.68
C SER A 47 0.08 -7.27 -1.79
N ILE A 48 0.58 -7.73 -2.94
CA ILE A 48 0.66 -6.98 -4.18
C ILE A 48 0.22 -7.89 -5.33
N ASP A 49 -0.92 -7.57 -5.90
CA ASP A 49 -1.52 -8.30 -7.01
C ASP A 49 -1.41 -7.46 -8.29
N GLY A 50 -0.84 -8.03 -9.36
CA GLY A 50 -0.73 -7.37 -10.67
C GLY A 50 -1.84 -7.82 -11.61
N PHE A 51 -2.43 -6.88 -12.35
CA PHE A 51 -3.53 -7.13 -13.29
C PHE A 51 -3.59 -6.09 -14.42
#